data_AF-B7GQY2-F1
#
_entry.id   AF-B7GQY2-F1
#
_cell.length_a   1.000
_cell.length_b   1.000
_cell.length_c   1.000
_cell.angle_alpha   90.00
_cell.angle_beta   90.00
_cell.angle_gamma   90.00
#
_symmetry.space_group_name_H-M   'P 1'
#
loop_
_entity.id
_entity.type
_entity.pdbx_description
1 polymer ?
#
loop_
_entity_poly.entity_id
_entity_poly.type
_entity_poly.pdbx_seq_one_letter_code
_entity_poly.pdbx_strand_id
1 'polypeptide(L)'
;MPVGPPRLAYGRGLTGHAGIARQGVNTDTLSRIRISPKPPTTPRSHEGTPMSLRRCSYHNCPQLIPVGTRYCPTHSHQHEHERGTAAQRGYGKAHQTGRARWQALINQGIVPICPRCKQPITRDQQWDLGHNDKRNGYNGPEHMSCNRKAGAINSNRMREHWNR
;
A
#
# COMPACT_ATOMS: atom_id res chain seq x y z
N MET A 1 -9.85 18.14 54.15
CA MET A 1 -10.82 18.24 53.03
C MET A 1 -10.05 18.05 51.73
N PRO A 2 -10.30 16.97 50.99
CA PRO A 2 -10.70 17.12 49.59
C PRO A 2 -11.86 16.19 49.19
N VAL A 3 -12.82 16.75 48.45
CA VAL A 3 -14.02 16.09 47.93
C VAL A 3 -13.72 15.40 46.60
N GLY A 4 -14.13 14.13 46.48
CA GLY A 4 -14.00 13.32 45.26
C GLY A 4 -15.14 13.57 44.24
N PRO A 5 -14.97 13.12 42.99
CA PRO A 5 -15.94 13.35 41.92
C PRO A 5 -17.15 12.39 41.96
N PRO A 6 -18.35 12.81 41.51
CA PRO A 6 -19.55 11.97 41.54
C PRO A 6 -19.59 10.94 40.39
N ARG A 7 -20.04 9.73 40.75
CA ARG A 7 -20.35 8.61 39.83
C ARG A 7 -21.76 8.78 39.25
N LEU A 8 -21.89 8.72 37.92
CA LEU A 8 -23.17 8.66 37.22
C LEU A 8 -23.74 7.23 37.30
N ALA A 9 -24.99 7.14 37.79
CA ALA A 9 -25.75 5.92 37.99
C ALA A 9 -26.43 5.44 36.68
N TYR A 10 -26.34 4.15 36.41
CA TYR A 10 -27.15 3.45 35.40
C TYR A 10 -28.51 3.07 36.00
N GLY A 11 -29.60 3.60 35.45
CA GLY A 11 -30.97 3.20 35.78
C GLY A 11 -31.53 2.16 34.81
N ARG A 12 -32.03 1.04 35.35
CA ARG A 12 -32.88 0.03 34.67
C ARG A 12 -34.38 0.40 34.86
N GLY A 13 -35.20 0.11 33.84
CA GLY A 13 -36.67 -0.02 33.91
C GLY A 13 -37.19 -0.41 32.52
N LEU A 14 -37.55 -1.67 32.25
CA LEU A 14 -38.85 -2.36 32.46
C LEU A 14 -39.96 -1.98 31.44
N THR A 15 -40.15 -2.90 30.48
CA THR A 15 -41.39 -3.46 29.89
C THR A 15 -42.64 -2.59 29.67
N GLY A 16 -43.08 -2.54 28.40
CA GLY A 16 -44.46 -2.24 28.00
C GLY A 16 -44.78 -2.94 26.67
N HIS A 17 -45.73 -3.88 26.70
CA HIS A 17 -46.33 -4.55 25.53
C HIS A 17 -47.42 -3.67 24.90
N ALA A 18 -47.43 -3.52 23.58
CA ALA A 18 -48.64 -3.25 22.81
C ALA A 18 -48.44 -3.79 21.38
N GLY A 19 -49.20 -4.83 21.04
CA GLY A 19 -49.23 -5.41 19.71
C GLY A 19 -50.10 -4.59 18.77
N ILE A 20 -49.69 -4.51 17.51
CA ILE A 20 -50.56 -4.17 16.38
C ILE A 20 -50.20 -5.13 15.24
N ALA A 21 -51.21 -5.83 14.75
CA ALA A 21 -51.10 -6.87 13.76
C ALA A 21 -51.18 -6.31 12.32
N ARG A 22 -50.36 -6.91 11.45
CA ARG A 22 -50.60 -7.21 10.03
C ARG A 22 -50.69 -6.05 9.04
N GLN A 23 -49.69 -6.00 8.16
CA GLN A 23 -49.88 -6.16 6.70
C GLN A 23 -48.57 -6.62 6.07
N GLY A 24 -48.62 -7.79 5.43
CA GLY A 24 -47.46 -8.44 4.81
C GLY A 24 -47.03 -7.70 3.55
N VAL A 25 -45.80 -7.20 3.57
CA VAL A 25 -45.09 -6.82 2.34
C VAL A 25 -44.35 -8.05 1.84
N ASN A 26 -44.78 -8.57 0.69
CA ASN A 26 -44.12 -9.65 -0.01
C ASN A 26 -42.68 -9.22 -0.38
N THR A 27 -41.69 -9.75 0.34
CA THR A 27 -40.28 -9.61 -0.01
C THR A 27 -39.80 -10.82 -0.81
N ASP A 28 -40.50 -11.15 -1.89
CA ASP A 28 -40.02 -12.12 -2.88
C ASP A 28 -39.59 -11.40 -4.15
N THR A 29 -38.41 -10.78 -4.09
CA THR A 29 -37.60 -10.51 -5.29
C THR A 29 -36.13 -10.47 -4.88
N LEU A 30 -35.60 -11.62 -4.45
CA LEU A 30 -34.16 -11.84 -4.46
C LEU A 30 -33.70 -11.94 -5.92
N SER A 31 -33.41 -10.79 -6.52
CA SER A 31 -32.66 -10.73 -7.77
C SER A 31 -31.26 -11.28 -7.49
N ARG A 32 -31.10 -12.58 -7.70
CA ARG A 32 -29.81 -13.28 -7.66
C ARG A 32 -28.97 -12.74 -8.82
N ILE A 33 -28.23 -11.67 -8.58
CA ILE A 33 -27.13 -11.26 -9.45
C ILE A 33 -26.13 -12.42 -9.42
N ARG A 34 -26.16 -13.28 -10.44
CA ARG A 34 -25.12 -14.27 -10.67
C ARG A 34 -23.86 -13.50 -11.04
N ILE A 35 -23.02 -13.19 -10.05
CA ILE A 35 -21.63 -12.82 -10.31
C ILE A 35 -20.99 -14.09 -10.88
N SER A 36 -20.89 -14.15 -12.20
CA SER A 36 -20.14 -15.21 -12.87
C SER A 36 -18.71 -15.16 -12.34
N PRO A 37 -18.14 -16.27 -11.82
CA PRO A 37 -16.72 -16.29 -11.52
C PRO A 37 -15.97 -16.03 -12.82
N LYS A 38 -15.12 -15.00 -12.82
CA LYS A 38 -14.20 -14.74 -13.92
C LYS A 38 -13.42 -16.04 -14.16
N PRO A 39 -13.37 -16.57 -15.40
CA PRO A 39 -12.61 -17.78 -15.66
C PRO A 39 -11.17 -17.59 -15.16
N PRO A 40 -10.51 -18.64 -14.64
CA PRO A 40 -9.09 -18.55 -14.37
C PRO A 40 -8.44 -18.07 -15.66
N THR A 41 -7.76 -16.93 -15.58
CA THR A 41 -6.91 -16.47 -16.67
C THR A 41 -5.75 -17.44 -16.69
N THR A 42 -5.90 -18.52 -17.46
CA THR A 42 -4.75 -19.30 -17.89
C THR A 42 -3.81 -18.31 -18.56
N PRO A 43 -2.57 -18.14 -18.07
CA PRO A 43 -1.60 -17.35 -18.81
C PRO A 43 -1.49 -18.02 -20.18
N ARG A 44 -1.82 -17.26 -21.21
CA ARG A 44 -1.64 -17.64 -22.61
C ARG A 44 -0.19 -18.10 -22.74
N SER A 45 0.00 -19.40 -22.92
CA SER A 45 1.31 -20.00 -23.16
C SER A 45 1.85 -19.35 -24.43
N HIS A 46 2.73 -18.36 -24.28
CA HIS A 46 3.47 -17.82 -25.40
C HIS A 46 4.38 -18.94 -25.90
N GLU A 47 3.92 -19.58 -26.97
CA GLU A 47 4.68 -20.51 -27.78
C GLU A 47 5.98 -19.85 -28.27
N GLY A 48 7.07 -20.15 -27.56
CA GLY A 48 8.29 -20.65 -28.20
C GLY A 48 9.21 -19.68 -28.93
N THR A 49 9.29 -18.39 -28.59
CA THR A 49 10.51 -17.63 -28.96
C THR A 49 11.68 -18.22 -28.16
N PRO A 50 12.77 -18.68 -28.79
CA PRO A 50 13.92 -19.20 -28.06
C PRO A 50 14.58 -18.03 -27.31
N MET A 51 14.17 -17.84 -26.06
CA MET A 51 14.79 -16.90 -25.15
C MET A 51 16.21 -17.40 -24.92
N SER A 52 17.22 -16.64 -25.34
CA SER A 52 18.61 -16.94 -24.99
C SER A 52 18.69 -17.16 -23.48
N LEU A 53 19.35 -18.24 -23.06
CA LEU A 53 19.46 -18.58 -21.64
C LEU A 53 20.73 -17.97 -21.07
N ARG A 54 20.68 -17.55 -19.82
CA ARG A 54 21.84 -17.13 -19.03
C ARG A 54 21.85 -17.81 -17.69
N ARG A 55 23.01 -17.87 -17.05
CA ARG A 55 23.13 -18.31 -15.65
C ARG A 55 22.36 -17.36 -14.73
N CYS A 56 21.70 -17.91 -13.72
CA CYS A 56 21.16 -17.14 -12.60
C CYS A 56 22.22 -16.18 -12.03
N SER A 57 21.83 -14.95 -11.71
CA SER A 57 22.78 -13.93 -11.22
C SER A 57 23.18 -14.11 -9.75
N TYR A 58 22.61 -15.09 -9.04
CA TYR A 58 23.02 -15.43 -7.68
C TYR A 58 24.36 -16.16 -7.71
N HIS A 59 25.23 -15.90 -6.72
CA HIS A 59 26.59 -16.41 -6.68
C HIS A 59 26.63 -17.94 -6.90
N ASN A 60 27.47 -18.37 -7.84
CA ASN A 60 27.71 -19.78 -8.19
C ASN A 60 26.48 -20.64 -8.52
N CYS A 61 25.29 -20.06 -8.75
CA CYS A 61 24.12 -20.83 -9.10
C CYS A 61 24.23 -21.36 -10.54
N PRO A 62 24.19 -22.69 -10.80
CA PRO A 62 24.35 -23.23 -12.16
C PRO A 62 23.09 -23.15 -13.01
N GLN A 63 21.96 -22.71 -12.45
CA GLN A 63 20.67 -22.78 -13.13
C GLN A 63 20.59 -21.78 -14.30
N LEU A 64 20.15 -22.27 -15.46
CA LEU A 64 19.87 -21.46 -16.64
C LEU A 64 18.46 -20.85 -16.55
N ILE A 65 18.35 -19.55 -16.84
CA ILE A 65 17.11 -18.77 -16.84
C ILE A 65 16.97 -17.97 -18.14
N PRO A 66 15.74 -17.64 -18.57
CA PRO A 66 15.51 -16.79 -19.73
C PRO A 66 16.17 -15.42 -19.61
N VAL A 67 16.69 -14.87 -20.71
CA VAL A 67 17.12 -13.47 -20.72
C VAL A 67 15.95 -12.54 -20.37
N GLY A 68 16.10 -11.83 -19.25
CA GLY A 68 15.14 -10.82 -18.79
C GLY A 68 14.77 -11.05 -17.33
N THR A 69 14.85 -12.29 -16.87
CA THR A 69 14.83 -12.60 -15.44
C THR A 69 16.24 -12.52 -14.86
N ARG A 70 16.33 -12.09 -13.59
CA ARG A 70 17.60 -11.92 -12.87
C ARG A 70 17.99 -13.18 -12.09
N TYR A 71 17.01 -13.80 -11.44
CA TYR A 71 17.20 -14.95 -10.56
C TYR A 71 16.33 -16.13 -11.00
N CYS A 72 16.75 -17.34 -10.66
CA CYS A 72 15.89 -18.51 -10.74
C CYS A 72 14.76 -18.43 -9.69
N PRO A 73 13.69 -19.25 -9.80
CA PRO A 73 12.56 -19.18 -8.87
C PRO A 73 12.98 -19.24 -7.40
N THR A 74 13.88 -20.15 -7.04
CA THR A 74 14.39 -20.29 -5.67
C THR A 74 15.06 -19.02 -5.16
N HIS A 75 16.03 -18.48 -5.89
CA HIS A 75 16.74 -17.26 -5.47
C HIS A 75 15.88 -16.01 -5.60
N SER A 76 14.88 -16.00 -6.48
CA SER A 76 13.88 -14.93 -6.52
C SER A 76 13.04 -14.93 -5.25
N HIS A 77 12.62 -16.09 -4.76
CA HIS A 77 11.85 -16.21 -3.53
C HIS A 77 12.69 -15.81 -2.31
N GLN A 78 13.95 -16.27 -2.26
CA GLN A 78 14.89 -15.88 -1.22
C GLN A 78 15.10 -14.36 -1.21
N HIS A 79 15.35 -13.76 -2.38
CA HIS A 79 15.52 -12.32 -2.52
C HIS A 79 14.27 -11.55 -2.06
N GLU A 80 13.06 -11.98 -2.43
CA GLU A 80 11.84 -11.31 -1.96
C GLU A 80 11.60 -11.50 -0.45
N HIS A 81 11.99 -12.64 0.12
CA HIS A 81 11.96 -12.87 1.56
C HIS A 81 12.93 -11.93 2.30
N GLU A 82 14.17 -11.82 1.84
CA GLU A 82 15.20 -10.91 2.37
C GLU A 82 14.79 -9.43 2.23
N ARG A 83 14.16 -9.07 1.11
CA ARG A 83 13.65 -7.72 0.85
C ARG A 83 12.57 -7.30 1.83
N GLY A 84 11.79 -8.26 2.35
CA GLY A 84 10.68 -8.03 3.25
C GLY A 84 9.47 -7.36 2.58
N THR A 85 8.37 -7.33 3.33
CA THR A 85 7.09 -6.81 2.88
C THR A 85 7.11 -5.29 2.63
N ALA A 86 6.21 -4.79 1.79
CA ALA A 86 6.05 -3.36 1.58
C ALA A 86 5.79 -2.60 2.91
N ALA A 87 5.08 -3.22 3.85
CA ALA A 87 4.84 -2.67 5.17
C ALA A 87 6.12 -2.52 5.99
N GLN A 88 6.97 -3.55 6.03
CA GLN A 88 8.30 -3.49 6.67
C GLN A 88 9.21 -2.45 6.01
N ARG A 89 9.03 -2.19 4.71
CA ARG A 89 9.77 -1.16 3.96
C ARG A 89 9.21 0.26 4.14
N GLY A 90 8.19 0.47 4.98
CA GLY A 90 7.63 1.79 5.29
C GLY A 90 6.40 2.19 4.46
N TYR A 91 5.84 1.30 3.65
CA TYR A 91 4.62 1.52 2.84
C TYR A 91 3.38 0.86 3.45
N GLY A 92 3.38 0.68 4.78
CA GLY A 92 2.29 0.03 5.52
C GLY A 92 1.07 0.94 5.73
N LYS A 93 0.16 0.52 6.62
CA LYS A 93 -1.09 1.24 6.90
C LYS A 93 -0.87 2.70 7.29
N ALA A 94 0.18 2.99 8.07
CA ALA A 94 0.54 4.35 8.45
C ALA A 94 0.86 5.25 7.25
N HIS A 95 1.52 4.72 6.22
CA HIS A 95 1.82 5.46 4.98
C HIS A 95 0.56 5.76 4.20
N GLN A 96 -0.32 4.77 4.07
CA GLN A 96 -1.60 4.91 3.39
C GLN A 96 -2.50 5.95 4.08
N THR A 97 -2.60 5.88 5.42
CA THR A 97 -3.37 6.86 6.21
C THR A 97 -2.75 8.26 6.11
N GLY A 98 -1.42 8.37 6.21
CA GLY A 98 -0.72 9.63 6.03
C GLY A 98 -0.97 10.23 4.65
N ARG A 99 -0.94 9.41 3.61
CA ARG A 99 -1.19 9.83 2.22
C ARG A 99 -2.63 10.31 2.05
N ALA A 100 -3.60 9.57 2.59
CA ALA A 100 -5.01 9.96 2.54
C ALA A 100 -5.27 11.27 3.29
N ARG A 101 -4.67 11.46 4.48
CA ARG A 101 -4.77 12.70 5.24
C ARG A 101 -4.24 13.90 4.45
N TRP A 102 -3.05 13.77 3.86
CA TRP A 102 -2.48 14.83 3.05
C TRP A 102 -3.28 15.12 1.78
N GLN A 103 -3.82 14.09 1.13
CA GLN A 103 -4.71 14.28 0.00
C GLN A 103 -5.95 15.07 0.38
N ALA A 104 -6.56 14.78 1.54
CA ALA A 104 -7.70 15.53 2.03
C ALA A 104 -7.36 17.01 2.29
N LEU A 105 -6.21 17.29 2.91
CA LEU A 105 -5.75 18.67 3.15
C LEU A 105 -5.49 19.43 1.86
N ILE A 106 -4.82 18.81 0.88
CA ILE A 106 -4.56 19.42 -0.44
C ILE A 106 -5.89 19.66 -1.17
N ASN A 107 -6.83 18.73 -1.07
CA ASN A 107 -8.16 18.89 -1.64
C ASN A 107 -8.95 20.02 -0.97
N GLN A 108 -8.70 20.32 0.31
CA GLN A 108 -9.28 21.47 1.02
C GLN A 108 -8.60 22.80 0.68
N GLY A 109 -7.54 22.79 -0.11
CA GLY A 109 -6.82 24.01 -0.54
C GLY A 109 -5.55 24.31 0.25
N ILE A 110 -5.12 23.42 1.15
CA ILE A 110 -3.80 23.52 1.76
C ILE A 110 -2.73 23.28 0.70
N VAL A 111 -1.76 24.18 0.61
CA VAL A 111 -0.64 24.08 -0.33
C VAL A 111 0.63 23.76 0.47
N PRO A 112 0.96 22.47 0.67
CA PRO A 112 2.16 22.11 1.43
C PRO A 112 3.42 22.42 0.62
N ILE A 113 4.50 22.75 1.32
CA ILE A 113 5.81 23.00 0.72
C ILE A 113 6.60 21.69 0.63
N CYS A 114 7.10 21.37 -0.57
CA CYS A 114 7.94 20.20 -0.75
C CYS A 114 9.24 20.35 0.06
N PRO A 115 9.60 19.40 0.94
CA PRO A 115 10.81 19.50 1.77
C PRO A 115 12.11 19.44 0.95
N ARG A 116 12.08 18.95 -0.30
CA ARG A 116 13.25 18.80 -1.19
C ARG A 116 13.54 20.09 -1.97
N CYS A 117 12.61 20.52 -2.82
CA CYS A 117 12.80 21.67 -3.70
C CYS A 117 12.29 23.00 -3.12
N LYS A 118 11.65 22.96 -1.95
CA LYS A 118 11.04 24.13 -1.26
C LYS A 118 9.96 24.84 -2.06
N GLN A 119 9.43 24.21 -3.10
CA GLN A 119 8.32 24.72 -3.90
C GLN A 119 6.97 24.22 -3.37
N PRO A 120 5.89 25.00 -3.53
CA PRO A 120 4.54 24.57 -3.20
C PRO A 120 4.10 23.37 -4.05
N ILE A 121 3.31 22.48 -3.45
CA ILE A 121 2.61 21.39 -4.14
C ILE A 121 1.16 21.82 -4.31
N THR A 122 0.76 22.07 -5.55
CA THR A 122 -0.62 22.43 -5.88
C THR A 122 -1.50 21.18 -6.06
N ARG A 123 -2.82 21.37 -6.06
CA ARG A 123 -3.80 20.28 -6.19
C ARG A 123 -3.61 19.45 -7.48
N ASP A 124 -3.20 20.10 -8.56
CA ASP A 124 -3.06 19.47 -9.88
C ASP A 124 -1.70 18.77 -10.07
N GLN A 125 -0.78 18.95 -9.13
CA GLN A 125 0.55 18.36 -9.19
C GLN A 125 0.57 16.97 -8.56
N GLN A 126 1.25 16.06 -9.24
CA GLN A 126 1.50 14.73 -8.71
C GLN A 126 2.53 14.77 -7.57
N TRP A 127 2.18 14.16 -6.44
CA TRP A 127 3.01 14.11 -5.24
C TRP A 127 3.01 12.72 -4.61
N ASP A 128 4.10 12.39 -3.92
CA ASP A 128 4.32 11.17 -3.16
C ASP A 128 4.49 11.52 -1.67
N LEU A 129 4.04 10.65 -0.75
CA LEU A 129 4.36 10.83 0.66
C LEU A 129 5.80 10.35 0.92
N GLY A 130 6.70 11.30 1.14
CA GLY A 130 8.11 11.04 1.42
C GLY A 130 8.34 10.52 2.84
N HIS A 131 9.36 9.69 3.02
CA HIS A 131 9.83 9.21 4.32
C HIS A 131 11.29 9.60 4.55
N ASN A 132 11.71 9.61 5.81
CA ASN A 132 13.12 9.79 6.14
C ASN A 132 13.94 8.52 5.83
N ASP A 133 15.27 8.64 5.82
CA ASP A 133 16.16 7.52 5.44
C ASP A 133 16.09 6.34 6.43
N LYS A 134 15.81 6.65 7.71
CA LYS A 134 15.56 5.65 8.76
C LYS A 134 14.21 4.96 8.64
N ARG A 135 13.34 5.40 7.71
CA ARG A 135 11.99 4.89 7.45
C ARG A 135 11.08 4.84 8.69
N ASN A 136 11.38 5.63 9.71
CA ASN A 136 10.64 5.68 10.96
C ASN A 136 9.72 6.90 11.07
N GLY A 137 9.69 7.76 10.03
CA GLY A 137 8.82 8.92 9.96
C GLY A 137 8.58 9.40 8.53
N TYR A 138 7.51 10.15 8.35
CA TYR A 138 7.14 10.78 7.07
C TYR A 138 7.53 12.25 7.08
N ASN A 139 8.21 12.70 6.02
CA ASN A 139 8.62 14.10 5.87
C ASN A 139 7.49 15.00 5.35
N GLY A 140 6.38 14.39 4.94
CA GLY A 140 5.25 15.07 4.31
C GLY A 140 5.22 14.85 2.80
N PRO A 141 4.33 15.57 2.11
CA PRO A 141 4.16 15.45 0.67
C PRO A 141 5.39 16.02 -0.06
N GLU A 142 5.90 15.25 -1.01
CA GLU A 142 7.01 15.60 -1.89
C GLU A 142 6.52 15.54 -3.34
N HIS A 143 6.98 16.43 -4.23
CA HIS A 143 6.71 16.29 -5.65
C HIS A 143 7.17 14.90 -6.13
N MET A 144 6.38 14.26 -6.99
CA MET A 144 6.70 12.92 -7.49
C MET A 144 8.09 12.89 -8.13
N SER A 145 8.43 13.88 -8.96
CA SER A 145 9.76 13.99 -9.58
C SER A 145 10.89 14.07 -8.56
N CYS A 146 10.73 14.87 -7.50
CA CYS A 146 11.72 15.04 -6.44
C CYS A 146 11.90 13.74 -5.63
N ASN A 147 10.80 13.10 -5.23
CA ASN A 147 10.83 11.85 -4.49
C ASN A 147 11.50 10.72 -5.29
N ARG A 148 11.15 10.59 -6.58
CA ARG A 148 11.71 9.55 -7.47
C ARG A 148 13.19 9.78 -7.75
N LYS A 149 13.62 11.04 -7.95
CA LYS A 149 15.03 11.40 -8.09
C LYS A 149 15.83 11.05 -6.83
N ALA A 150 15.30 11.36 -5.64
CA ALA A 150 15.93 11.00 -4.38
C ALA A 150 16.07 9.48 -4.22
N GLY A 151 15.03 8.72 -4.57
CA GLY A 151 15.08 7.26 -4.58
C GLY A 151 16.11 6.67 -5.54
N ALA A 152 16.25 7.26 -6.74
CA ALA A 152 17.26 6.86 -7.72
C ALA A 152 18.69 7.14 -7.22
N ILE A 153 18.94 8.32 -6.67
CA ILE A 153 20.25 8.68 -6.09
C ILE A 153 20.63 7.71 -4.96
N ASN A 154 19.69 7.41 -4.06
CA ASN A 154 19.94 6.47 -2.96
C ASN A 154 20.26 5.07 -3.48
N SER A 155 19.56 4.63 -4.54
CA SER A 155 19.81 3.35 -5.19
C SER A 155 21.17 3.30 -5.89
N ASN A 156 21.61 4.40 -6.51
CA ASN A 156 22.95 4.48 -7.12
C ASN A 156 24.06 4.40 -6.07
N ARG A 157 23.94 5.14 -4.96
CA ARG A 157 24.90 5.09 -3.85
C ARG A 157 25.04 3.68 -3.27
N MET A 158 23.92 2.96 -3.13
CA MET A 158 23.97 1.58 -2.67
C MET A 158 24.70 0.65 -3.65
N ARG A 159 24.55 0.87 -4.97
CA ARG A 159 25.27 0.10 -6.00
C ARG A 159 26.78 0.34 -5.98
N GLU A 160 27.22 1.57 -5.74
CA GLU A 160 28.65 1.90 -5.61
C GLU A 160 29.29 1.15 -4.43
N HIS A 161 28.53 0.95 -3.35
CA HIS A 161 28.98 0.20 -2.17
C HIS A 161 29.09 -1.32 -2.40
N TRP A 162 28.31 -1.90 -3.31
CA TRP A 162 28.34 -3.34 -3.63
C TRP A 162 29.38 -3.72 -4.69
N ASN A 163 29.97 -2.73 -5.36
CA ASN A 163 30.99 -2.91 -6.38
C ASN A 163 32.43 -2.72 -5.84
N ARG A 164 32.62 -2.77 -4.52
CA ARG A 164 33.92 -2.64 -3.86
C ARG A 164 34.29 -3.91 -3.11
#